data_AF-A0A7C0TXM1-F1
#
_entry.id   AF-A0A7C0TXM1-F1
#
_cell.length_a   1.000
_cell.length_b   1.000
_cell.length_c   1.000
_cell.angle_alpha   90.00
_cell.angle_beta   90.00
_cell.angle_gamma   90.00
#
_symmetry.space_group_name_H-M   'P 1'
#
loop_
_entity.id
_entity.type
_entity.pdbx_description
1 polymer ?
#
loop_
_entity_poly.entity_id
_entity_poly.type
_entity_poly.pdbx_seq_one_letter_code
_entity_poly.pdbx_strand_id
1 'polypeptide(L)'
;KHFSKGRAKGKLVAGFDLNSDRINMVIVDKLGIIRDVKTEWFSEVTSHGFPKDKANTIRLQALSRLLDYAYHHGVSVVLFEDLNRIKNRKFTKSKTANRKITRFPKRKLLEHGIVMALKNGFKVYLVNPAYTSKLGERLGTELGLDKHTASAYVLTLKYLGVSEIPLSISSS
;
A
#
# COMPACT_ATOMS: atom_id res chain seq x y z
N LYS A 1 -2.06 -1.00 30.86
CA LYS A 1 -1.15 -0.35 29.88
C LYS A 1 -1.95 0.03 28.64
N HIS A 2 -2.13 1.32 28.35
CA HIS A 2 -2.90 1.80 27.20
C HIS A 2 -2.06 1.67 25.91
N PHE A 3 -2.37 0.67 25.08
CA PHE A 3 -1.69 0.37 23.82
C PHE A 3 -2.24 1.19 22.63
N SER A 4 -2.58 2.45 22.82
CA SER A 4 -2.98 3.32 21.70
C SER A 4 -2.19 4.61 21.73
N LYS A 5 -1.64 5.00 20.57
CA LYS A 5 -0.98 6.31 20.37
C LYS A 5 -1.98 7.49 20.43
N GLY A 6 -3.26 7.25 20.75
CA GLY A 6 -4.36 8.18 20.52
C GLY A 6 -4.88 8.12 19.08
N ARG A 7 -5.87 8.96 18.74
CA ARG A 7 -6.37 9.06 17.36
C ARG A 7 -5.38 9.82 16.50
N ALA A 8 -5.13 9.35 15.28
CA ALA A 8 -4.38 10.10 14.28
C ALA A 8 -5.20 11.33 13.84
N LYS A 9 -4.74 12.54 14.17
CA LYS A 9 -5.47 13.82 13.96
C LYS A 9 -5.12 14.54 12.66
N GLY A 10 -4.33 13.89 11.81
CA GLY A 10 -3.89 14.43 10.53
C GLY A 10 -5.01 14.67 9.51
N LYS A 11 -4.68 15.32 8.40
CA LYS A 11 -5.62 15.59 7.29
C LYS A 11 -5.30 14.79 6.02
N LEU A 12 -4.20 14.04 6.03
CA LEU A 12 -3.72 13.28 4.88
C LEU A 12 -4.22 11.84 4.88
N VAL A 13 -4.19 11.25 3.69
CA VAL A 13 -4.57 9.87 3.41
C VAL A 13 -3.35 9.13 2.89
N ALA A 14 -3.08 7.93 3.41
CA ALA A 14 -2.02 7.06 2.90
C ALA A 14 -2.60 5.83 2.21
N GLY A 15 -2.20 5.59 0.96
CA GLY A 15 -2.51 4.36 0.22
C GLY A 15 -1.34 3.40 0.23
N PHE A 16 -1.62 2.10 0.41
CA PHE A 16 -0.61 1.05 0.46
C PHE A 16 -0.82 0.00 -0.65
N ASP A 17 0.27 -0.36 -1.35
CA ASP A 17 0.34 -1.53 -2.24
C ASP A 17 1.25 -2.60 -1.63
N LEU A 18 0.66 -3.73 -1.22
CA LEU A 18 1.34 -4.82 -0.52
C LEU A 18 1.85 -5.87 -1.51
N ASN A 19 3.17 -6.01 -1.65
CA ASN A 19 3.81 -6.96 -2.56
C ASN A 19 4.71 -7.98 -1.85
N SER A 20 5.18 -8.97 -2.62
CA SER A 20 5.94 -10.10 -2.08
C SER A 20 7.34 -9.73 -1.57
N ASP A 21 7.90 -8.67 -2.13
CA ASP A 21 9.29 -8.18 -2.10
C ASP A 21 9.41 -6.71 -1.68
N ARG A 22 8.29 -5.98 -1.59
CA ARG A 22 8.24 -4.58 -1.17
C ARG A 22 6.86 -4.17 -0.65
N ILE A 23 6.79 -3.03 0.01
CA ILE A 23 5.53 -2.31 0.26
C ILE A 23 5.71 -0.88 -0.25
N ASN A 24 4.78 -0.42 -1.08
CA ASN A 24 4.73 0.96 -1.56
C ASN A 24 3.67 1.72 -0.77
N MET A 25 3.98 2.96 -0.42
CA MET A 25 3.08 3.89 0.25
C MET A 25 3.10 5.22 -0.50
N VAL A 26 1.92 5.80 -0.68
CA VAL A 26 1.75 7.18 -1.15
C VAL A 26 0.93 7.94 -0.13
N ILE A 27 1.35 9.16 0.19
CA ILE A 27 0.62 10.08 1.05
C ILE A 27 0.04 11.17 0.16
N VAL A 28 -1.27 11.38 0.25
CA VAL A 28 -1.99 12.40 -0.51
C VAL A 28 -2.79 13.31 0.41
N ASP A 29 -3.02 14.53 -0.03
CA ASP A 29 -3.97 15.43 0.61
C ASP A 29 -5.41 15.21 0.10
N LYS A 30 -6.34 16.04 0.59
CA LYS A 30 -7.76 15.96 0.24
C LYS A 30 -8.08 16.32 -1.22
N LEU A 31 -7.18 17.03 -1.89
CA LEU A 31 -7.31 17.39 -3.30
C LEU A 31 -6.75 16.29 -4.22
N GLY A 32 -6.14 15.25 -3.65
CA GLY A 32 -5.47 14.19 -4.40
C GLY A 32 -4.04 14.54 -4.78
N ILE A 33 -3.46 15.61 -4.24
CA ILE A 33 -2.06 15.98 -4.52
C ILE A 33 -1.14 15.07 -3.69
N ILE A 34 -0.17 14.45 -4.36
CA ILE A 34 0.87 13.64 -3.71
C ILE A 34 1.74 14.55 -2.83
N ARG A 35 1.81 14.22 -1.55
CA ARG A 35 2.65 14.89 -0.55
C ARG A 35 3.94 14.13 -0.29
N ASP A 36 3.91 12.80 -0.41
CA ASP A 36 5.10 11.96 -0.29
C ASP A 36 4.90 10.55 -0.87
N VAL A 37 5.99 9.88 -1.20
CA VAL A 37 6.05 8.47 -1.62
C VAL A 37 7.17 7.73 -0.89
N LYS A 38 6.87 6.53 -0.38
CA LYS A 38 7.84 5.70 0.34
C LYS A 38 7.76 4.26 -0.13
N THR A 39 8.91 3.61 -0.30
CA THR A 39 8.97 2.18 -0.58
C THR A 39 9.90 1.49 0.40
N GLU A 40 9.39 0.49 1.10
CA GLU A 40 10.22 -0.43 1.89
C GLU A 40 10.51 -1.68 1.04
N TRP A 41 11.79 -1.85 0.69
CA TRP A 41 12.27 -3.00 -0.07
C TRP A 41 12.75 -4.12 0.86
N PHE A 42 12.42 -5.34 0.50
CA PHE A 42 12.87 -6.58 1.16
C PHE A 42 12.98 -7.70 0.13
N SER A 43 13.62 -7.42 -1.00
CA SER A 43 13.66 -8.32 -2.16
C SER A 43 14.22 -9.72 -1.86
N GLU A 44 15.14 -9.81 -0.89
CA GLU A 44 15.81 -11.01 -0.41
C GLU A 44 14.84 -12.05 0.14
N VAL A 45 13.67 -11.63 0.66
CA VAL A 45 12.68 -12.57 1.21
C VAL A 45 12.05 -13.46 0.13
N THR A 46 12.25 -13.11 -1.15
CA THR A 46 11.77 -13.88 -2.29
C THR A 46 12.83 -14.82 -2.87
N SER A 47 14.07 -14.76 -2.41
CA SER A 47 15.18 -15.63 -2.83
C SER A 47 14.91 -17.10 -2.51
N HIS A 48 15.44 -18.00 -3.34
CA HIS A 48 15.31 -19.44 -3.11
C HIS A 48 15.92 -19.82 -1.75
N GLY A 49 15.34 -20.79 -1.05
CA GLY A 49 15.81 -21.20 0.29
C GLY A 49 15.50 -20.24 1.44
N PHE A 50 15.06 -18.99 1.19
CA PHE A 50 14.81 -18.04 2.29
C PHE A 50 13.71 -18.55 3.25
N PRO A 51 13.90 -18.54 4.59
CA PRO A 51 12.92 -19.06 5.54
C PRO A 51 11.59 -18.28 5.52
N LYS A 52 10.46 -19.00 5.50
CA LYS A 52 9.12 -18.38 5.40
C LYS A 52 8.79 -17.49 6.58
N ASP A 53 9.12 -17.88 7.80
CA ASP A 53 8.76 -17.13 9.01
C ASP A 53 9.62 -15.86 9.16
N LYS A 54 10.91 -15.96 8.78
CA LYS A 54 11.79 -14.78 8.66
C LYS A 54 11.23 -13.80 7.63
N ALA A 55 10.77 -14.30 6.47
CA ALA A 55 10.17 -13.45 5.44
C ALA A 55 8.90 -12.73 5.94
N ASN A 56 8.05 -13.42 6.71
CA ASN A 56 6.86 -12.82 7.30
C ASN A 56 7.22 -11.74 8.33
N THR A 57 8.22 -12.00 9.16
CA THR A 57 8.71 -11.05 10.16
C THR A 57 9.21 -9.76 9.51
N ILE A 58 10.05 -9.87 8.47
CA ILE A 58 10.59 -8.71 7.74
C ILE A 58 9.46 -7.88 7.11
N ARG A 59 8.45 -8.53 6.50
CA ARG A 59 7.29 -7.83 5.93
C ARG A 59 6.49 -7.06 6.97
N LEU A 60 6.25 -7.67 8.13
CA LEU A 60 5.52 -7.02 9.23
C LEU A 60 6.31 -5.85 9.82
N GLN A 61 7.64 -5.97 9.94
CA GLN A 61 8.50 -4.87 10.37
C GLN A 61 8.49 -3.72 9.36
N ALA A 62 8.57 -4.01 8.06
CA ALA A 62 8.46 -3.01 6.99
C ALA A 62 7.12 -2.27 7.03
N LEU A 63 6.00 -3.02 7.17
CA LEU A 63 4.69 -2.41 7.31
C LEU A 63 4.58 -1.53 8.57
N SER A 64 5.13 -1.99 9.69
CA SER A 64 5.16 -1.22 10.93
C SER A 64 5.94 0.09 10.77
N ARG A 65 7.09 0.09 10.08
CA ARG A 65 7.87 1.31 9.81
C ARG A 65 7.10 2.30 8.95
N LEU A 66 6.42 1.83 7.91
CA LEU A 66 5.61 2.70 7.04
C LEU A 66 4.40 3.29 7.78
N LEU A 67 3.74 2.51 8.64
CA LEU A 67 2.63 3.01 9.47
C LEU A 67 3.12 4.02 10.51
N ASP A 68 4.30 3.82 11.08
CA ASP A 68 4.93 4.80 11.98
C ASP A 68 5.28 6.09 11.24
N TYR A 69 5.89 5.96 10.06
CA TYR A 69 6.17 7.08 9.17
C TYR A 69 4.90 7.87 8.82
N ALA A 70 3.84 7.19 8.38
CA ALA A 70 2.55 7.81 8.07
C ALA A 70 1.99 8.60 9.27
N TYR A 71 2.09 8.04 10.48
CA TYR A 71 1.59 8.67 11.69
C TYR A 71 2.29 10.02 11.94
N HIS A 72 3.61 10.03 11.80
CA HIS A 72 4.43 11.22 11.98
C HIS A 72 4.32 12.23 10.82
N HIS A 73 3.78 11.83 9.66
CA HIS A 73 3.56 12.69 8.50
C HIS A 73 2.12 13.22 8.40
N GLY A 74 1.34 13.20 9.49
CA GLY A 74 0.01 13.82 9.50
C GLY A 74 -1.04 13.06 8.68
N VAL A 75 -0.87 11.75 8.53
CA VAL A 75 -1.89 10.85 8.00
C VAL A 75 -2.92 10.56 9.09
N SER A 76 -4.21 10.57 8.75
CA SER A 76 -5.28 10.08 9.62
C SER A 76 -6.06 8.91 9.04
N VAL A 77 -5.94 8.69 7.73
CA VAL A 77 -6.63 7.62 7.02
C VAL A 77 -5.61 6.74 6.30
N VAL A 78 -5.72 5.42 6.48
CA VAL A 78 -4.92 4.41 5.78
C VAL A 78 -5.84 3.58 4.88
N LEU A 79 -5.43 3.38 3.63
CA LEU A 79 -6.14 2.60 2.63
C LEU A 79 -5.33 1.37 2.26
N PHE A 80 -6.01 0.23 2.23
CA PHE A 80 -5.48 -1.01 1.66
C PHE A 80 -6.41 -1.52 0.56
N GLU A 81 -5.88 -2.40 -0.29
CA GLU A 81 -6.67 -3.13 -1.27
C GLU A 81 -7.67 -4.09 -0.60
N ASP A 82 -8.92 -4.08 -1.06
CA ASP A 82 -9.93 -5.08 -0.67
C ASP A 82 -9.67 -6.43 -1.36
N LEU A 83 -8.97 -7.33 -0.66
CA LEU A 83 -8.62 -8.66 -1.15
C LEU A 83 -9.76 -9.68 -1.09
N ASN A 84 -10.89 -9.37 -0.44
CA ASN A 84 -12.03 -10.30 -0.36
C ASN A 84 -12.72 -10.47 -1.72
N ARG A 85 -12.56 -9.49 -2.60
CA ARG A 85 -13.08 -9.53 -3.98
C ARG A 85 -12.20 -10.36 -4.92
N ILE A 86 -10.97 -10.68 -4.53
CA ILE A 86 -10.08 -11.54 -5.31
C ILE A 86 -10.34 -12.99 -4.91
N LYS A 87 -11.14 -13.69 -5.73
CA LYS A 87 -11.58 -15.06 -5.43
C LYS A 87 -10.41 -16.07 -5.45
N ASN A 88 -9.53 -16.01 -6.46
CA ASN A 88 -8.52 -17.05 -6.70
C ASN A 88 -7.12 -16.52 -7.03
N ARG A 89 -6.09 -17.27 -6.61
CA ARG A 89 -4.71 -17.08 -7.09
C ARG A 89 -4.65 -17.41 -8.58
N LYS A 90 -4.08 -16.53 -9.39
CA LYS A 90 -3.83 -16.77 -10.82
C LYS A 90 -2.38 -17.20 -11.02
N PHE A 91 -2.17 -18.47 -11.35
CA PHE A 91 -0.86 -18.98 -11.70
C PHE A 91 -0.49 -18.60 -13.14
N THR A 92 0.81 -18.55 -13.42
CA THR A 92 1.40 -18.20 -14.70
C THR A 92 2.22 -19.37 -15.24
N LYS A 93 2.84 -19.22 -16.43
CA LYS A 93 3.80 -20.22 -16.95
C LYS A 93 5.16 -20.21 -16.21
N SER A 94 5.44 -19.19 -15.39
CA SER A 94 6.73 -19.05 -14.69
C SER A 94 6.72 -19.76 -13.33
N LYS A 95 7.60 -20.76 -13.16
CA LYS A 95 7.82 -21.46 -11.88
C LYS A 95 8.20 -20.49 -10.76
N THR A 96 9.04 -19.50 -11.06
CA THR A 96 9.49 -18.48 -10.10
C THR A 96 8.33 -17.59 -9.65
N ALA A 97 7.48 -17.14 -10.58
CA ALA A 97 6.31 -16.34 -10.24
C ALA A 97 5.29 -17.15 -9.42
N ASN A 98 5.05 -18.40 -9.81
CA ASN A 98 4.13 -19.30 -9.09
C ASN A 98 4.60 -19.59 -7.67
N ARG A 99 5.91 -19.75 -7.46
CA ARG A 99 6.50 -19.87 -6.11
C ARG A 99 6.22 -18.63 -5.27
N LYS A 100 6.34 -17.41 -5.81
CA LYS A 100 6.00 -16.17 -5.10
C LYS A 100 4.52 -16.15 -4.72
N ILE A 101 3.63 -16.46 -5.66
CA ILE A 101 2.17 -16.50 -5.46
C ILE A 101 1.78 -17.47 -4.34
N THR A 102 2.38 -18.66 -4.31
CA THR A 102 2.10 -19.67 -3.28
C THR A 102 2.63 -19.26 -1.92
N ARG A 103 3.86 -18.73 -1.86
CA ARG A 103 4.56 -18.46 -0.59
C ARG A 103 4.17 -17.13 0.06
N PHE A 104 3.71 -16.15 -0.69
CA PHE A 104 3.35 -14.83 -0.16
C PHE A 104 1.96 -14.85 0.49
N PRO A 105 1.85 -14.64 1.82
CA PRO A 105 0.56 -14.65 2.51
C PRO A 105 -0.09 -13.26 2.50
N LYS A 106 -0.42 -12.73 1.31
CA LYS A 106 -0.92 -11.34 1.12
C LYS A 106 -2.12 -11.01 2.03
N ARG A 107 -3.10 -11.93 2.16
CA ARG A 107 -4.27 -11.75 3.04
C ARG A 107 -3.89 -11.61 4.52
N LYS A 108 -2.99 -12.47 5.01
CA LYS A 108 -2.50 -12.40 6.39
C LYS A 108 -1.72 -11.10 6.65
N LEU A 109 -0.91 -10.66 5.68
CA LEU A 109 -0.21 -9.37 5.78
C LEU A 109 -1.21 -8.19 5.85
N LEU A 110 -2.27 -8.23 5.05
CA LEU A 110 -3.36 -7.25 5.10
C LEU A 110 -4.05 -7.24 6.48
N GLU A 111 -4.45 -8.41 7.00
CA GLU A 111 -5.09 -8.53 8.32
C GLU A 111 -4.23 -7.92 9.43
N HIS A 112 -2.94 -8.26 9.46
CA HIS A 112 -2.01 -7.64 10.40
C HIS A 112 -1.87 -6.13 10.18
N GLY A 113 -1.84 -5.67 8.93
CA GLY A 113 -1.79 -4.25 8.58
C GLY A 113 -2.98 -3.47 9.11
N ILE A 114 -4.19 -4.00 8.95
CA ILE A 114 -5.41 -3.41 9.50
C ILE A 114 -5.29 -3.28 11.02
N VAL A 115 -4.91 -4.36 11.71
CA VAL A 115 -4.76 -4.37 13.18
C VAL A 115 -3.70 -3.36 13.64
N MET A 116 -2.54 -3.31 12.98
CA MET A 116 -1.48 -2.36 13.30
C MET A 116 -1.93 -0.91 13.08
N ALA A 117 -2.60 -0.64 11.97
CA ALA A 117 -3.07 0.70 11.64
C ALA A 117 -4.14 1.18 12.65
N LEU A 118 -5.09 0.32 13.03
CA LEU A 118 -6.08 0.64 14.06
C LEU A 118 -5.42 0.91 15.43
N LYS A 119 -4.40 0.13 15.81
CA LYS A 119 -3.63 0.35 17.05
C LYS A 119 -2.88 1.70 17.05
N ASN A 120 -2.42 2.14 15.88
CA ASN A 120 -1.81 3.46 15.69
C ASN A 120 -2.83 4.60 15.60
N GLY A 121 -4.14 4.30 15.70
CA GLY A 121 -5.19 5.31 15.74
C GLY A 121 -5.65 5.83 14.39
N PHE A 122 -5.28 5.18 13.29
CA PHE A 122 -5.77 5.51 11.96
C PHE A 122 -7.21 5.06 11.75
N LYS A 123 -7.95 5.78 10.90
CA LYS A 123 -9.11 5.23 10.22
C LYS A 123 -8.62 4.33 9.09
N VAL A 124 -9.17 3.13 8.97
CA VAL A 124 -8.75 2.16 7.95
C VAL A 124 -9.91 1.87 7.01
N TYR A 125 -9.66 1.94 5.71
CA TYR A 125 -10.63 1.55 4.68
C TYR A 125 -10.02 0.56 3.69
N LEU A 126 -10.84 -0.39 3.25
CA LEU A 126 -10.50 -1.31 2.17
C LEU A 126 -11.14 -0.81 0.87
N VAL A 127 -10.32 -0.59 -0.15
CA VAL A 127 -10.74 0.00 -1.42
C VAL A 127 -10.73 -1.08 -2.50
N ASN A 128 -11.82 -1.16 -3.28
CA ASN A 128 -11.96 -2.13 -4.34
C ASN A 128 -10.90 -1.91 -5.46
N PRO A 129 -10.03 -2.89 -5.77
CA PRO A 129 -9.02 -2.78 -6.83
C PRO A 129 -9.56 -2.79 -8.26
N ALA A 130 -10.87 -2.98 -8.46
CA ALA A 130 -11.43 -3.02 -9.81
C ALA A 130 -11.15 -1.70 -10.57
N TYR A 131 -10.77 -1.87 -11.85
CA TYR A 131 -10.52 -0.80 -12.83
C TYR A 131 -9.31 0.10 -12.53
N THR A 132 -8.39 -0.33 -11.66
CA THR A 132 -7.20 0.47 -11.31
C THR A 132 -5.99 0.27 -12.22
N SER A 133 -5.95 -0.81 -13.02
CA SER A 133 -4.75 -1.17 -13.80
C SER A 133 -4.45 -0.21 -14.95
N LYS A 134 -5.42 0.05 -15.84
CA LYS A 134 -5.24 0.98 -16.98
C LYS A 134 -4.99 2.41 -16.50
N LEU A 135 -5.73 2.84 -15.48
CA LEU A 135 -5.57 4.16 -14.88
C LEU A 135 -4.21 4.28 -14.18
N GLY A 136 -3.77 3.24 -13.48
CA GLY A 136 -2.47 3.20 -12.82
C GLY A 136 -1.29 3.22 -13.81
N GLU A 137 -1.42 2.55 -14.96
CA GLU A 137 -0.40 2.60 -16.01
C GLU A 137 -0.27 4.00 -16.63
N ARG A 138 -1.41 4.63 -16.94
CA ARG A 138 -1.45 6.00 -17.45
C ARG A 138 -0.85 6.98 -16.44
N LEU A 139 -1.35 6.96 -15.20
CA LEU A 139 -0.87 7.84 -14.12
C LEU A 139 0.59 7.61 -13.78
N GLY A 140 1.03 6.34 -13.77
CA GLY A 140 2.44 6.00 -13.55
C GLY A 140 3.34 6.63 -14.60
N THR A 141 2.91 6.64 -15.86
CA THR A 141 3.66 7.25 -16.96
C THR A 141 3.64 8.78 -16.87
N GLU A 142 2.47 9.39 -16.67
CA GLU A 142 2.31 10.85 -16.59
C GLU A 142 3.04 11.46 -15.38
N LEU A 143 3.10 10.75 -14.25
CA LEU A 143 3.68 11.23 -12.99
C LEU A 143 5.06 10.63 -12.68
N GLY A 144 5.61 9.78 -13.55
CA GLY A 144 6.89 9.10 -13.33
C GLY A 144 6.89 8.12 -12.14
N LEU A 145 5.74 7.60 -11.76
CA LEU A 145 5.61 6.65 -10.64
C LEU A 145 5.79 5.21 -11.12
N ASP A 146 6.47 4.38 -10.32
CA ASP A 146 6.48 2.95 -10.59
C ASP A 146 5.07 2.36 -10.45
N LYS A 147 4.81 1.27 -11.18
CA LYS A 147 3.47 0.66 -11.26
C LYS A 147 2.80 0.37 -9.90
N HIS A 148 3.58 0.06 -8.86
CA HIS A 148 3.05 -0.28 -7.54
C HIS A 148 2.68 0.98 -6.75
N THR A 149 3.52 2.02 -6.83
CA THR A 149 3.19 3.34 -6.30
C THR A 149 1.99 3.95 -7.03
N ALA A 150 1.92 3.81 -8.35
CA ALA A 150 0.76 4.26 -9.13
C ALA A 150 -0.53 3.50 -8.73
N SER A 151 -0.45 2.19 -8.49
CA SER A 151 -1.57 1.39 -7.96
C SER A 151 -2.05 1.93 -6.61
N ALA A 152 -1.13 2.19 -5.68
CA ALA A 152 -1.47 2.79 -4.38
C ALA A 152 -2.13 4.17 -4.55
N TYR A 153 -1.63 4.99 -5.48
CA TYR A 153 -2.17 6.32 -5.76
C TYR A 153 -3.60 6.25 -6.32
N VAL A 154 -3.88 5.36 -7.26
CA VAL A 154 -5.23 5.16 -7.77
C VAL A 154 -6.21 4.77 -6.66
N LEU A 155 -5.80 3.92 -5.70
CA LEU A 155 -6.66 3.59 -4.55
C LEU A 155 -6.99 4.84 -3.73
N THR A 156 -6.03 5.75 -3.54
CA THR A 156 -6.27 7.01 -2.83
C THR A 156 -7.22 7.94 -3.57
N LEU A 157 -7.05 8.12 -4.88
CA LEU A 157 -7.93 8.96 -5.70
C LEU A 157 -9.37 8.43 -5.69
N LYS A 158 -9.53 7.10 -5.78
CA LYS A 158 -10.83 6.43 -5.72
C LYS A 158 -11.53 6.64 -4.37
N TYR A 159 -10.79 6.62 -3.27
CA TYR A 159 -11.34 6.93 -1.95
C TYR A 159 -11.78 8.39 -1.84
N LEU A 160 -11.00 9.32 -2.40
CA LEU A 160 -11.29 10.75 -2.37
C LEU A 160 -12.43 11.16 -3.32
N GLY A 161 -12.82 10.30 -4.27
CA GLY A 161 -13.83 10.63 -5.27
C GLY A 161 -13.37 11.68 -6.29
N VAL A 162 -12.06 11.81 -6.48
CA VAL A 162 -11.46 12.78 -7.40
C VAL A 162 -11.70 12.31 -8.84
N SER A 163 -12.55 13.04 -9.56
CA SER A 163 -12.92 12.77 -10.96
C SER A 163 -11.92 13.31 -11.97
N GLU A 164 -11.19 14.37 -11.60
CA GLU A 164 -10.15 15.00 -12.41
C GLU A 164 -8.82 14.88 -11.69
N ILE A 165 -7.85 14.22 -12.32
CA ILE A 165 -6.49 14.11 -11.80
C ILE A 165 -5.94 15.54 -11.69
N PRO A 166 -5.50 16.01 -10.52
CA PRO A 166 -4.87 17.31 -10.39
C PRO A 166 -3.52 17.27 -11.11
N LEU A 167 -3.52 17.53 -12.41
CA LEU A 167 -2.33 17.86 -13.18
C LEU A 167 -1.96 19.30 -12.84
N SER A 168 -1.38 19.50 -11.66
CA SER A 168 -0.78 20.78 -11.30
C SER A 168 0.69 20.59 -10.96
N ILE A 169 1.52 20.52 -12.01
CA ILE A 169 2.82 21.18 -11.95
C ILE A 169 2.58 22.56 -12.56
N SER A 170 2.16 23.51 -11.74
CA SER A 170 2.33 24.91 -12.09
C SER A 170 3.83 25.19 -12.00
N SER A 171 4.48 25.25 -13.16
CA SER A 171 5.65 26.11 -13.34
C SER A 171 5.24 27.53 -12.95
N SER A 172 5.82 28.03 -11.86
CA SER A 172 5.93 29.44 -11.50
C SER A 172 7.25 29.60 -10.77
#